data_AF-A0A8J6B6E5-F1
#
_entry.id   AF-A0A8J6B6E5-F1
#
_cell.length_a   1.000
_cell.length_b   1.000
_cell.length_c   1.000
_cell.angle_alpha   90.00
_cell.angle_beta   90.00
_cell.angle_gamma   90.00
#
_symmetry.space_group_name_H-M   'P 1'
#
loop_
_entity.id
_entity.type
_entity.pdbx_description
1 polymer ?
#
loop_
_entity_poly.entity_id
_entity_poly.type
_entity_poly.pdbx_seq_one_letter_code
_entity_poly.pdbx_strand_id
1 'polypeptide(L)'
;MTSAVERTDDLVKEYLTFRGFTNTLKHFEADIKADKEKGFRVDRIVEQLLQFIQSYDLNGLLDYWGYLERRLFSRLEDVYRPTVNKLKTSLFRYYLVCTIQVRLEALRIRFLSRSVTFSLIFLLVNVCCRL
;
A
#
# COMPACT_ATOMS: atom_id res chain seq x y z
N MET A 1 -3.51 6.02 18.48
CA MET A 1 -2.93 4.71 18.09
C MET A 1 -1.45 4.82 17.72
N THR A 2 -0.99 5.88 17.04
CA THR A 2 0.44 6.10 16.66
C THR A 2 1.43 6.09 17.84
N SER A 3 1.00 6.54 19.02
CA SER A 3 1.84 6.64 20.22
C SER A 3 2.32 5.30 20.80
N ALA A 4 1.61 4.20 20.55
CA ALA A 4 2.02 2.88 21.05
C ALA A 4 3.16 2.27 20.23
N VAL A 5 3.18 2.54 18.92
CA VAL A 5 4.22 2.04 18.01
C VAL A 5 5.53 2.78 18.28
N GLU A 6 5.51 4.11 18.37
CA GLU A 6 6.71 4.91 18.68
C GLU A 6 7.32 4.51 20.03
N ARG A 7 6.48 4.29 21.05
CA ARG A 7 6.94 3.82 22.37
C ARG A 7 7.55 2.43 22.33
N THR A 8 7.07 1.55 21.46
CA THR A 8 7.62 0.20 21.30
C THR A 8 8.95 0.25 20.55
N ASP A 9 9.04 1.09 19.52
CA ASP A 9 10.27 1.30 18.75
C ASP A 9 11.39 1.85 19.64
N ASP A 10 11.08 2.76 20.57
CA ASP A 10 12.04 3.29 21.55
C ASP A 10 12.58 2.19 22.47
N LEU A 11 11.70 1.31 22.99
CA LEU A 11 12.11 0.18 23.82
C LEU A 11 13.00 -0.82 23.07
N VAL A 12 12.71 -1.07 21.79
CA VAL A 12 13.52 -1.96 20.94
C VAL A 12 14.90 -1.34 20.67
N LYS A 13 14.99 -0.03 20.42
CA LYS A 13 16.27 0.67 20.26
C LYS A 13 17.12 0.61 21.52
N GLU A 14 16.50 0.83 22.68
CA GLU A 14 17.20 0.78 23.97
C GLU A 14 17.77 -0.63 24.23
N TYR A 15 16.99 -1.67 23.94
CA TYR A 15 17.42 -3.07 24.03
C TYR A 15 18.59 -3.40 23.08
N LEU A 16 18.48 -3.02 21.80
CA LEU A 16 19.53 -3.27 20.80
C LEU A 16 20.83 -2.53 21.13
N THR A 17 20.71 -1.32 21.70
CA THR A 17 21.84 -0.52 22.18
C THR A 17 22.52 -1.18 23.38
N PHE A 18 21.74 -1.63 24.38
CA PHE A 18 22.27 -2.30 25.57
C PHE A 18 23.03 -3.60 25.22
N ARG A 19 22.57 -4.35 24.21
CA ARG A 19 23.22 -5.59 23.77
C ARG A 19 24.40 -5.38 22.81
N GLY A 20 24.62 -4.16 22.31
CA GLY A 20 25.70 -3.86 21.36
C GLY A 20 25.43 -4.32 19.92
N PHE A 21 24.18 -4.57 19.54
CA PHE A 21 23.79 -4.97 18.18
C PHE A 21 23.69 -3.75 17.25
N THR A 22 24.81 -3.05 17.06
CA THR A 22 24.88 -1.77 16.33
C THR A 22 24.51 -1.89 14.85
N ASN A 23 24.81 -3.02 14.20
CA ASN A 23 24.39 -3.27 12.81
C ASN A 23 22.87 -3.44 12.69
N THR A 24 22.25 -4.24 13.56
CA THR A 24 20.81 -4.44 13.61
C THR A 24 20.07 -3.15 13.97
N LEU A 25 20.62 -2.34 14.89
CA LEU A 25 20.10 -1.03 15.25
C LEU A 25 20.06 -0.09 14.04
N LYS A 26 21.15 -0.02 13.26
CA LYS A 26 21.20 0.80 12.03
C LYS A 26 20.15 0.39 11.00
N HIS A 27 19.98 -0.92 10.77
CA HIS A 27 18.95 -1.42 9.87
C HIS A 27 17.53 -1.12 10.39
N PHE A 28 17.30 -1.29 11.69
CA PHE A 28 16.03 -0.97 12.32
C PHE A 28 15.67 0.52 12.22
N GLU A 29 16.63 1.42 12.42
CA GLU A 29 16.42 2.86 12.25
C GLU A 29 16.15 3.27 10.80
N ALA A 30 16.85 2.63 9.85
CA ALA A 30 16.58 2.83 8.42
C ALA A 30 15.16 2.39 8.04
N ASP A 31 14.71 1.24 8.57
CA ASP A 31 13.35 0.74 8.37
C ASP A 31 12.30 1.68 8.99
N ILE A 32 12.52 2.20 10.20
CA ILE A 32 11.64 3.19 10.85
C ILE A 32 11.57 4.47 10.01
N LYS A 33 12.70 4.95 9.49
CA LYS A 33 12.73 6.15 8.66
C LYS A 33 12.01 5.93 7.32
N ALA A 34 12.20 4.77 6.70
CA ALA A 34 11.49 4.38 5.49
C ALA A 34 9.96 4.25 5.72
N ASP A 35 9.53 3.77 6.88
CA ASP A 35 8.11 3.74 7.26
C ASP A 35 7.55 5.16 7.47
N LYS A 36 8.34 6.09 8.04
CA LYS A 36 7.94 7.51 8.21
C LYS A 36 7.85 8.26 6.89
N GLU A 37 8.77 8.04 5.96
CA GLU A 37 8.77 8.66 4.63
C GLU A 37 7.60 8.18 3.76
N LYS A 38 7.14 6.93 3.96
CA LYS A 38 5.98 6.36 3.27
C LYS A 38 4.63 6.73 3.89
N GLY A 39 4.61 7.65 4.86
CA GLY A 39 3.49 8.02 5.73
C GLY A 39 2.15 7.52 5.22
N PHE A 40 1.57 6.54 5.94
CA PHE A 40 0.38 5.74 5.61
C PHE A 40 -0.91 6.57 5.46
N ARG A 41 -0.87 7.57 4.58
CA ARG A 41 -2.00 8.31 4.08
C ARG A 41 -2.52 7.53 2.91
N VAL A 42 -3.82 7.22 2.96
CA VAL A 42 -4.54 6.48 1.92
C VAL A 42 -4.24 7.05 0.54
N ASP A 43 -4.24 8.39 0.43
CA ASP A 43 -3.93 9.11 -0.81
C ASP A 43 -2.57 8.76 -1.40
N ARG A 44 -1.51 8.66 -0.59
CA ARG A 44 -0.17 8.30 -1.06
C ARG A 44 -0.09 6.85 -1.52
N ILE A 45 -0.80 5.96 -0.83
CA ILE A 45 -0.88 4.54 -1.21
C ILE A 45 -1.60 4.40 -2.54
N VAL A 46 -2.72 5.12 -2.71
CA VAL A 46 -3.48 5.13 -3.98
C VAL A 46 -2.64 5.69 -5.11
N GLU A 47 -1.98 6.84 -4.88
CA GLU A 47 -1.10 7.50 -5.86
C GLU A 47 0.02 6.56 -6.31
N GLN A 48 0.68 5.88 -5.37
CA GLN A 48 1.76 4.92 -5.69
C GLN A 48 1.24 3.72 -6.48
N LEU A 49 0.07 3.15 -6.11
CA LEU A 49 -0.55 2.05 -6.85
C LEU A 49 -0.90 2.46 -8.29
N LEU A 50 -1.46 3.66 -8.46
CA LEU A 50 -1.79 4.21 -9.77
C LEU A 50 -0.53 4.47 -10.60
N GLN A 51 0.57 4.91 -9.98
CA GLN A 51 1.85 5.10 -10.66
C GLN A 51 2.37 3.79 -11.24
N PHE A 52 2.33 2.68 -10.48
CA PHE A 52 2.72 1.35 -11.00
C PHE A 52 1.82 0.87 -12.14
N ILE A 53 0.53 1.20 -12.11
CA ILE A 53 -0.39 0.87 -13.21
C ILE A 53 -0.05 1.69 -14.47
N GLN A 54 0.27 2.98 -14.32
CA GLN A 54 0.65 3.86 -15.44
C GLN A 54 2.02 3.49 -16.03
N SER A 55 2.96 3.02 -15.21
CA SER A 55 4.28 2.56 -15.66
C SER A 55 4.27 1.12 -16.20
N TYR A 56 3.12 0.43 -16.17
CA TYR A 56 2.98 -0.98 -16.52
C TYR A 56 3.85 -1.95 -15.72
N ASP A 57 4.33 -1.53 -14.55
CA ASP A 57 5.20 -2.36 -13.72
C ASP A 57 4.37 -3.30 -12.81
N LEU A 58 4.07 -4.50 -13.34
CA LEU A 58 3.33 -5.53 -12.62
C LEU A 58 4.10 -6.05 -11.40
N ASN A 59 5.42 -6.19 -11.51
CA ASN A 59 6.26 -6.75 -10.46
C ASN A 59 6.33 -5.79 -9.28
N GLY A 60 6.56 -4.50 -9.54
CA GLY A 60 6.50 -3.45 -8.53
C GLY A 60 5.13 -3.36 -7.84
N LEU A 61 4.04 -3.51 -8.61
CA LEU A 61 2.68 -3.54 -8.06
C LEU A 61 2.44 -4.72 -7.12
N LEU A 62 2.89 -5.92 -7.49
CA LEU A 62 2.75 -7.15 -6.70
C LEU A 62 3.54 -7.07 -5.39
N ASP A 63 4.80 -6.64 -5.46
CA ASP A 63 5.66 -6.49 -4.29
C ASP A 63 5.12 -5.43 -3.33
N TYR A 64 4.64 -4.31 -3.88
CA TYR A 64 4.03 -3.26 -3.07
C TYR A 64 2.71 -3.70 -2.44
N TRP A 65 1.87 -4.45 -3.16
CA TRP A 65 0.67 -5.05 -2.57
C TRP A 65 1.01 -6.03 -1.44
N GLY A 66 2.02 -6.88 -1.64
CA GLY A 66 2.50 -7.81 -0.60
C GLY A 66 3.08 -7.09 0.62
N TYR A 67 3.64 -5.90 0.45
CA TYR A 67 4.06 -5.02 1.55
C TYR A 67 2.85 -4.51 2.35
N LEU A 68 1.83 -3.98 1.66
CA LEU A 68 0.58 -3.53 2.31
C LEU A 68 -0.10 -4.67 3.07
N GLU A 69 -0.09 -5.89 2.50
CA GLU A 69 -0.67 -7.07 3.15
C GLU A 69 0.06 -7.45 4.45
N ARG A 70 1.39 -7.42 4.45
CA ARG A 70 2.20 -7.73 5.63
C ARG A 70 2.17 -6.64 6.71
N ARG A 71 2.03 -5.37 6.34
CA ARG A 71 2.15 -4.23 7.28
C ARG A 71 0.82 -3.65 7.72
N LEU A 72 -0.16 -3.53 6.83
CA LEU A 72 -1.48 -2.96 7.11
C LEU A 72 -2.52 -4.05 7.34
N PHE A 73 -2.63 -5.01 6.42
CA PHE A 73 -3.71 -6.00 6.49
C PHE A 73 -3.46 -7.12 7.50
N SER A 74 -2.22 -7.33 7.93
CA SER A 74 -1.88 -8.24 9.04
C SER A 74 -2.45 -7.78 10.39
N ARG A 75 -2.73 -6.48 10.53
CA ARG A 75 -3.35 -5.88 11.73
C ARG A 75 -4.87 -5.77 11.62
N LEU A 76 -5.45 -6.06 10.46
CA LEU A 76 -6.89 -6.02 10.22
C LEU A 76 -7.55 -7.28 10.77
N GLU A 77 -8.73 -7.14 11.37
CA GLU A 77 -9.54 -8.29 11.77
C GLU A 77 -9.96 -9.14 10.56
N ASP A 78 -10.14 -10.44 10.78
CA ASP A 78 -10.51 -11.41 9.73
C ASP A 78 -11.80 -11.03 8.99
N VAL A 79 -12.69 -10.27 9.63
CA VAL A 79 -13.93 -9.73 9.06
C VAL A 79 -13.68 -8.89 7.80
N TYR A 80 -12.52 -8.23 7.71
CA TYR A 80 -12.16 -7.37 6.59
C TYR A 80 -11.36 -8.07 5.48
N ARG A 81 -10.87 -9.29 5.69
CA ARG A 81 -10.21 -10.10 4.65
C ARG A 81 -11.01 -10.23 3.35
N PRO A 82 -12.33 -10.51 3.35
CA PRO A 82 -13.09 -10.55 2.10
C PRO A 82 -13.07 -9.22 1.35
N THR A 83 -13.04 -8.09 2.06
CA THR A 83 -12.97 -6.75 1.46
C THR A 83 -11.60 -6.47 0.87
N VAL A 84 -10.52 -6.85 1.56
CA VAL A 84 -9.14 -6.75 1.04
C VAL A 84 -8.97 -7.62 -0.22
N ASN A 85 -9.51 -8.84 -0.22
CA ASN A 85 -9.47 -9.72 -1.40
C ASN A 85 -10.29 -9.16 -2.59
N LYS A 86 -11.43 -8.52 -2.31
CA LYS A 86 -12.20 -7.79 -3.34
C LYS A 86 -11.41 -6.62 -3.91
N LEU A 87 -10.73 -5.84 -3.07
CA LEU A 87 -9.88 -4.73 -3.48
C LEU A 87 -8.69 -5.21 -4.32
N LYS A 88 -8.02 -6.29 -3.90
CA LYS A 88 -6.96 -6.94 -4.68
C LYS A 88 -7.46 -7.31 -6.07
N THR A 89 -8.60 -8.01 -6.14
CA THR A 89 -9.19 -8.48 -7.38
C THR A 89 -9.60 -7.32 -8.30
N SER A 90 -10.19 -6.25 -7.75
CA SER A 90 -10.58 -5.08 -8.55
C SER A 90 -9.37 -4.33 -9.08
N LEU A 91 -8.30 -4.20 -8.30
CA LEU A 91 -7.04 -3.56 -8.69
C LEU A 91 -6.37 -4.31 -9.85
N PHE A 92 -6.24 -5.64 -9.77
CA PHE A 92 -5.67 -6.43 -10.87
C PHE A 92 -6.55 -6.43 -12.12
N ARG A 93 -7.87 -6.45 -11.98
CA ARG A 93 -8.79 -6.27 -13.11
C ARG A 93 -8.62 -4.91 -13.75
N TYR A 94 -8.45 -3.85 -12.96
CA TYR A 94 -8.21 -2.51 -13.47
C TYR A 94 -6.87 -2.43 -14.23
N TYR A 95 -5.79 -3.00 -13.68
CA TYR A 95 -4.51 -3.11 -14.39
C TYR A 95 -4.64 -3.83 -15.73
N LEU A 96 -5.36 -4.96 -15.78
CA LEU A 96 -5.64 -5.68 -17.02
C LEU A 96 -6.44 -4.82 -18.01
N VAL A 97 -7.47 -4.12 -17.56
CA VAL A 97 -8.23 -3.21 -18.43
C VAL A 97 -7.35 -2.09 -18.95
N CYS A 98 -6.48 -1.49 -18.13
CA CYS A 98 -5.55 -0.44 -18.55
C CYS A 98 -4.53 -0.95 -19.59
N THR A 99 -3.93 -2.13 -19.37
CA THR A 99 -2.99 -2.73 -20.34
C THR A 99 -3.67 -3.07 -21.68
N ILE A 100 -4.91 -3.55 -21.64
CA ILE A 100 -5.72 -3.82 -22.83
C ILE A 100 -6.15 -2.52 -23.51
N GLN A 101 -6.55 -1.51 -22.73
CA GLN A 101 -6.90 -0.19 -23.22
C GLN A 101 -5.71 0.45 -23.92
N VAL A 102 -4.52 0.50 -23.34
CA VAL A 102 -3.36 1.09 -24.02
C VAL A 102 -2.92 0.32 -25.25
N ARG A 103 -3.11 -1.02 -25.28
CA ARG A 103 -2.95 -1.80 -26.50
C ARG A 103 -3.99 -1.46 -27.60
N LEU A 104 -5.18 -0.99 -27.21
CA LEU A 104 -6.30 -0.60 -28.09
C LEU A 104 -6.43 0.91 -28.30
N GLU A 105 -5.75 1.75 -27.52
CA GLU A 105 -5.81 3.22 -27.51
C GLU A 105 -4.97 3.87 -28.63
N ALA A 106 -4.48 3.07 -29.58
CA ALA A 106 -4.36 3.56 -30.96
C ALA A 106 -5.73 3.95 -31.57
N LEU A 107 -6.88 3.57 -30.97
CA LEU A 107 -8.20 3.74 -31.58
C LEU A 107 -9.34 4.34 -30.72
N ARG A 108 -9.22 4.62 -29.40
CA ARG A 108 -10.45 4.91 -28.62
C ARG A 108 -10.36 5.63 -27.26
N ILE A 109 -9.75 6.82 -27.20
CA ILE A 109 -9.76 7.63 -25.96
C ILE A 109 -11.11 8.38 -25.80
N ARG A 110 -11.96 7.99 -24.82
CA ARG A 110 -12.74 8.95 -23.97
C ARG A 110 -13.68 8.37 -22.90
N PHE A 111 -14.17 7.13 -22.99
CA PHE A 111 -15.45 6.83 -22.32
C PHE A 111 -15.42 6.16 -20.93
N LEU A 112 -14.28 5.65 -20.41
CA LEU A 112 -14.32 4.83 -19.18
C LEU A 112 -13.57 5.36 -17.95
N SER A 113 -12.73 6.39 -18.10
CA SER A 113 -11.75 6.71 -17.05
C SER A 113 -12.31 7.44 -15.82
N ARG A 114 -13.60 7.80 -15.82
CA ARG A 114 -14.22 8.60 -14.74
C ARG A 114 -15.12 7.82 -13.77
N SER A 115 -15.57 6.61 -14.14
CA SER A 115 -16.44 5.80 -13.27
C SER A 115 -15.67 4.85 -12.33
N VAL A 116 -14.48 4.39 -12.74
CA VAL A 116 -13.73 3.36 -11.98
C VAL A 116 -12.81 3.98 -10.92
N THR A 117 -12.19 5.12 -11.22
CA THR A 117 -11.40 5.91 -10.27
C THR A 117 -12.21 6.34 -9.07
N PHE A 118 -13.46 6.76 -9.28
CA PHE A 118 -14.35 7.18 -8.19
C PHE A 118 -14.70 6.02 -7.25
N SER A 119 -14.93 4.81 -7.77
CA SER A 119 -15.27 3.64 -6.96
C SER A 119 -14.07 3.11 -6.15
N LEU A 120 -12.86 3.14 -6.72
CA LEU A 120 -11.66 2.66 -6.03
C LEU A 120 -11.27 3.60 -4.88
N ILE A 121 -11.37 4.91 -5.09
CA ILE A 121 -11.13 5.93 -4.06
C ILE A 121 -12.20 5.81 -2.96
N PHE A 122 -13.48 5.64 -3.31
CA PHE A 122 -14.55 5.50 -2.32
C PHE A 122 -14.42 4.23 -1.46
N LEU A 123 -13.96 3.12 -2.05
CA LEU A 123 -13.71 1.86 -1.34
C LEU A 123 -12.46 1.94 -0.46
N LEU A 124 -11.37 2.54 -0.93
CA LEU A 124 -10.15 2.75 -0.16
C LEU A 124 -10.36 3.72 1.02
N VAL A 125 -11.08 4.83 0.80
CA VAL A 125 -11.45 5.78 1.86
C VAL A 125 -12.38 5.12 2.88
N ASN A 126 -13.37 4.32 2.47
CA ASN A 126 -14.24 3.62 3.43
C ASN A 126 -13.50 2.54 4.25
N VAL A 127 -12.51 1.86 3.66
CA VAL A 127 -11.74 0.82 4.36
C VAL A 127 -10.69 1.43 5.29
N CYS A 128 -10.04 2.52 4.89
CA CYS A 128 -9.00 3.16 5.71
C CYS A 128 -9.50 4.20 6.72
N CYS A 129 -10.63 4.88 6.51
CA CYS A 129 -11.20 5.81 7.51
C CYS A 129 -12.02 5.11 8.61
N ARG A 130 -12.17 3.79 8.56
CA ARG A 130 -12.87 2.99 9.60
C ARG A 130 -11.94 2.17 10.49
N LEU A 131 -10.62 2.37 10.35
CA LEU A 131 -9.58 1.96 11.29
C LEU A 131 -9.11 3.17 12.11
#